data_AF-A0A2N9M118-F1
#
_entry.id   AF-A0A2N9M118-F1
#
_cell.length_a   1.000
_cell.length_b   1.000
_cell.length_c   1.000
_cell.angle_alpha   90.00
_cell.angle_beta   90.00
_cell.angle_gamma   90.00
#
_symmetry.space_group_name_H-M   'P 1'
#
loop_
_entity.id
_entity.type
_entity.pdbx_description
1 polymer ?
#
loop_
_entity_poly.entity_id
_entity_poly.type
_entity_poly.pdbx_seq_one_letter_code
_entity_poly.pdbx_strand_id
1 'polypeptide(L)'
;MWRETAAERPAFVVSVGDNIEGLDDSAAEAQWQEWQRMVAPYRQYPLYLVPGNHDVWSERSEQLFRKFAARPPHYSFDYGPAHFTILDNSRSEDLPAAELAFLETDLQAHKAQPVKFVFSHRPSWLIDAVFANRQFPLHQLAKRYGVRYVIAGHVHLMLHIDLDGVTYLSVPSSGGHLRNSKKYEDGWFFGETTVDVRGQDAGIQIRELKPPLGKGRVTTPQDWGRVGLAAAAR
;
A
#
# COMPACT_ATOMS: atom_id res chain seq x y z
N MET A 1 16.01 2.24 2.91
CA MET A 1 14.56 2.38 3.23
C MET A 1 14.35 3.09 4.56
N TRP A 2 14.21 2.44 5.73
CA TRP A 2 13.76 3.15 6.96
C TRP A 2 14.55 4.41 7.37
N ARG A 3 15.87 4.45 7.16
CA ARG A 3 16.67 5.67 7.38
C ARG A 3 16.28 6.83 6.44
N GLU A 4 15.97 6.52 5.19
CA GLU A 4 15.51 7.48 4.18
C GLU A 4 14.08 7.93 4.51
N THR A 5 13.18 7.00 4.82
CA THR A 5 11.81 7.30 5.27
C THR A 5 11.80 8.24 6.47
N ALA A 6 12.64 7.98 7.47
CA ALA A 6 12.75 8.83 8.65
C ALA A 6 13.29 10.23 8.34
N ALA A 7 14.12 10.38 7.31
CA ALA A 7 14.66 11.68 6.91
C ALA A 7 13.57 12.63 6.35
N GLU A 8 12.49 12.06 5.80
CA GLU A 8 11.31 12.81 5.37
C GLU A 8 10.43 13.27 6.55
N ARG A 9 10.70 12.79 7.78
CA ARG A 9 9.97 13.12 9.02
C ARG A 9 8.44 12.97 8.87
N PRO A 10 7.95 11.78 8.50
CA PRO A 10 6.54 11.57 8.25
C PRO A 10 5.71 11.70 9.53
N ALA A 11 4.43 12.02 9.38
CA ALA A 11 3.47 11.97 10.49
C ALA A 11 3.22 10.53 10.99
N PHE A 12 3.21 9.57 10.06
CA PHE A 12 3.07 8.14 10.28
C PHE A 12 3.53 7.39 9.03
N VAL A 13 3.69 6.06 9.13
CA VAL A 13 4.06 5.18 8.01
C VAL A 13 2.97 4.12 7.81
N VAL A 14 2.64 3.84 6.55
CA VAL A 14 1.79 2.70 6.16
C VAL A 14 2.64 1.70 5.40
N SER A 15 2.75 0.47 5.90
CA SER A 15 3.31 -0.65 5.15
C SER A 15 2.21 -1.32 4.33
N VAL A 16 2.47 -1.61 3.06
CA VAL A 16 1.50 -2.24 2.13
C VAL A 16 1.51 -3.77 2.18
N GLY A 17 2.06 -4.37 3.24
CA GLY A 17 2.11 -5.81 3.48
C GLY A 17 3.42 -6.48 3.07
N ASP A 18 3.51 -7.76 3.41
CA ASP A 18 4.72 -8.59 3.33
C ASP A 18 5.87 -8.00 4.16
N ASN A 19 5.59 -7.82 5.46
CA ASN A 19 6.52 -7.24 6.42
C ASN A 19 7.60 -8.25 6.86
N ILE A 20 7.27 -9.54 6.79
CA ILE A 20 8.18 -10.66 7.05
C ILE A 20 8.27 -11.56 5.80
N GLU A 21 9.25 -12.47 5.78
CA GLU A 21 9.39 -13.47 4.69
C GLU A 21 8.30 -14.55 4.73
N GLY A 22 7.67 -14.79 5.88
CA GLY A 22 6.42 -15.54 5.99
C GLY A 22 6.43 -16.99 5.55
N LEU A 23 5.22 -17.51 5.36
CA LEU A 23 4.87 -18.81 4.74
C LEU A 23 5.34 -20.07 5.48
N ASP A 24 5.95 -19.92 6.66
CA ASP A 24 6.33 -21.00 7.57
C ASP A 24 5.98 -20.61 9.01
N ASP A 25 4.96 -21.26 9.58
CA ASP A 25 4.47 -20.97 10.94
C ASP A 25 5.55 -21.19 12.01
N SER A 26 6.52 -22.07 11.77
CA SER A 26 7.59 -22.37 12.72
C SER A 26 8.62 -21.24 12.81
N ALA A 27 8.81 -20.48 11.72
CA ALA A 27 9.76 -19.37 11.63
C ALA A 27 9.09 -17.99 11.86
N ALA A 28 7.77 -17.89 11.64
CA ALA A 28 7.02 -16.63 11.60
C ALA A 28 7.26 -15.72 12.82
N GLU A 29 7.21 -16.27 14.04
CA GLU A 29 7.38 -15.46 15.25
C GLU A 29 8.80 -14.89 15.37
N ALA A 30 9.83 -15.67 15.00
CA ALA A 30 11.21 -15.18 15.01
C ALA A 30 11.42 -14.07 13.96
N GLN A 31 10.81 -14.21 12.79
CA GLN A 31 10.84 -13.18 11.75
C GLN A 31 10.15 -11.89 12.21
N TRP A 32 8.99 -11.98 12.85
CA TRP A 32 8.30 -10.81 13.42
C TRP A 32 9.11 -10.12 14.53
N GLN A 33 9.79 -10.88 15.39
CA GLN A 33 10.68 -10.31 16.40
C GLN A 33 11.88 -9.59 15.76
N GLU A 34 12.44 -10.15 14.68
CA GLU A 34 13.50 -9.50 13.91
C GLU A 34 13.00 -8.21 13.24
N TRP A 35 11.83 -8.28 12.60
CA TRP A 35 11.18 -7.11 12.03
C TRP A 35 10.95 -6.01 13.08
N GLN A 36 10.46 -6.38 14.27
CA GLN A 36 10.27 -5.43 15.37
C GLN A 36 11.59 -4.78 15.81
N ARG A 37 12.70 -5.53 15.87
CA ARG A 37 14.04 -4.98 16.15
C ARG A 37 14.49 -4.01 15.06
N MET A 38 14.24 -4.31 13.78
CA MET A 38 14.59 -3.44 12.66
C MET A 38 13.84 -2.09 12.70
N VAL A 39 12.56 -2.10 13.08
CA VAL A 39 11.73 -0.88 13.10
C VAL A 39 11.79 -0.12 14.44
N ALA A 40 12.28 -0.74 15.51
CA ALA A 40 12.37 -0.13 16.85
C ALA A 40 13.06 1.25 16.91
N PRO A 41 14.15 1.53 16.13
CA PRO A 41 14.76 2.86 16.10
C PRO A 41 13.85 3.98 15.56
N TYR A 42 12.74 3.63 14.91
CA TYR A 42 11.82 4.56 14.24
C TYR A 42 10.46 4.63 14.95
N ARG A 43 10.35 4.09 16.18
CA ARG A 43 9.11 4.00 16.96
C ARG A 43 8.43 5.34 17.26
N GLN A 44 9.10 6.48 17.03
CA GLN A 44 8.45 7.80 17.11
C GLN A 44 7.38 8.02 16.04
N TYR A 45 7.42 7.26 14.93
CA TYR A 45 6.41 7.32 13.87
C TYR A 45 5.38 6.20 14.10
N PRO A 46 4.08 6.52 14.23
CA PRO A 46 3.04 5.51 14.19
C PRO A 46 3.16 4.67 12.93
N LEU A 47 3.04 3.35 13.07
CA LEU A 47 3.16 2.39 11.98
C LEU A 47 1.84 1.63 11.82
N TYR A 48 1.29 1.68 10.61
CA TYR A 48 0.08 1.00 10.22
C TYR A 48 0.42 -0.08 9.20
N LEU A 49 0.01 -1.31 9.46
CA LEU A 49 0.31 -2.45 8.59
C LEU A 49 -0.95 -2.88 7.84
N VAL A 50 -0.82 -3.02 6.53
CA VAL A 50 -1.70 -3.83 5.69
C VAL A 50 -1.21 -5.28 5.77
N PRO A 51 -2.07 -6.28 5.96
CA PRO A 51 -1.64 -7.69 5.95
C PRO A 51 -1.34 -8.17 4.52
N GLY A 52 -0.12 -8.65 4.28
CA GLY A 52 0.25 -9.34 3.05
C GLY A 52 0.14 -10.86 3.14
N ASN A 53 0.33 -11.56 2.03
CA ASN A 53 0.27 -13.03 2.02
C ASN A 53 1.46 -13.67 2.74
N HIS A 54 2.58 -12.94 2.87
CA HIS A 54 3.69 -13.34 3.73
C HIS A 54 3.46 -12.98 5.20
N ASP A 55 2.44 -12.19 5.53
CA ASP A 55 2.11 -11.85 6.92
C ASP A 55 1.02 -12.76 7.50
N VAL A 56 0.02 -13.10 6.68
CA VAL A 56 -1.17 -13.87 7.06
C VAL A 56 -1.50 -14.92 5.99
N TRP A 57 -1.20 -16.19 6.28
CA TRP A 57 -1.49 -17.35 5.42
C TRP A 57 -2.21 -18.50 6.17
N SER A 58 -2.30 -18.39 7.50
CA SER A 58 -2.79 -19.41 8.44
C SER A 58 -3.43 -18.73 9.65
N GLU A 59 -4.17 -19.48 10.48
CA GLU A 59 -4.68 -18.95 11.76
C GLU A 59 -3.53 -18.50 12.69
N ARG A 60 -2.41 -19.23 12.69
CA ARG A 60 -1.25 -18.93 13.52
C ARG A 60 -0.58 -17.63 13.09
N SER A 61 -0.33 -17.45 11.80
CA SER A 61 0.22 -16.22 11.26
C SER A 61 -0.72 -15.02 11.48
N GLU A 62 -2.04 -15.19 11.39
CA GLU A 62 -3.01 -14.12 11.74
C GLU A 62 -2.90 -13.71 13.22
N GLN A 63 -2.77 -14.67 14.13
CA GLN A 63 -2.55 -14.37 15.56
C GLN A 63 -1.24 -13.60 15.78
N LEU A 64 -0.17 -13.97 15.07
CA LEU A 64 1.10 -13.25 15.12
C LEU A 64 0.97 -11.84 14.54
N PHE A 65 0.34 -11.68 13.39
CA PHE A 65 0.08 -10.36 12.82
C PHE A 65 -0.67 -9.47 13.82
N ARG A 66 -1.76 -9.96 14.43
CA ARG A 66 -2.51 -9.21 15.46
C ARG A 66 -1.63 -8.84 16.66
N LYS A 67 -0.74 -9.73 17.09
CA LYS A 67 0.22 -9.49 18.18
C LYS A 67 1.22 -8.39 17.84
N PHE A 68 1.84 -8.42 16.66
CA PHE A 68 2.92 -7.51 16.29
C PHE A 68 2.43 -6.19 15.68
N ALA A 69 1.33 -6.21 14.93
CA ALA A 69 0.66 -5.02 14.40
C ALA A 69 -0.15 -4.27 15.47
N ALA A 70 -0.50 -4.94 16.58
CA ALA A 70 -1.37 -4.43 17.64
C ALA A 70 -2.74 -3.92 17.12
N ARG A 71 -3.22 -4.49 16.02
CA ARG A 71 -4.46 -4.13 15.32
C ARG A 71 -5.10 -5.37 14.68
N PRO A 72 -6.42 -5.37 14.42
CA PRO A 72 -7.04 -6.37 13.56
C PRO A 72 -6.51 -6.30 12.12
N PRO A 73 -6.68 -7.37 11.30
CA PRO A 73 -6.24 -7.40 9.90
C PRO A 73 -6.87 -6.33 9.00
N HIS A 74 -8.15 -5.99 9.23
CA HIS A 74 -8.78 -4.79 8.69
C HIS A 74 -9.05 -3.77 9.79
N TYR A 75 -8.98 -2.49 9.48
CA TYR A 75 -9.30 -1.37 10.38
C TYR A 75 -9.26 -0.06 9.60
N SER A 76 -9.65 1.03 10.25
CA SER A 76 -9.50 2.36 9.70
C SER A 76 -9.04 3.36 10.75
N PHE A 77 -8.59 4.52 10.28
CA PHE A 77 -8.24 5.65 11.14
C PHE A 77 -8.34 6.96 10.37
N ASP A 78 -8.60 8.04 11.12
CA ASP A 78 -8.53 9.40 10.61
C ASP A 78 -7.21 10.04 11.02
N TYR A 79 -6.63 10.83 10.12
CA TYR A 79 -5.51 11.71 10.43
C TYR A 79 -5.69 13.06 9.71
N GLY A 80 -5.94 14.11 10.49
CA GLY A 80 -6.28 15.42 9.94
C GLY A 80 -7.53 15.33 9.04
N PRO A 81 -7.47 15.81 7.77
CA PRO A 81 -8.60 15.78 6.85
C PRO A 81 -8.70 14.47 6.04
N ALA A 82 -7.89 13.46 6.35
CA ALA A 82 -7.84 12.22 5.59
C ALA A 82 -8.31 11.01 6.39
N HIS A 83 -9.06 10.15 5.72
CA HIS A 83 -9.46 8.84 6.20
C HIS A 83 -8.66 7.74 5.50
N PHE A 84 -8.25 6.72 6.26
CA PHE A 84 -7.43 5.61 5.79
C PHE A 84 -8.11 4.30 6.17
N THR A 85 -8.52 3.52 5.17
CA THR A 85 -9.09 2.18 5.35
C THR A 85 -8.05 1.13 4.96
N ILE A 86 -7.80 0.17 5.86
CA ILE A 86 -6.93 -0.98 5.65
C ILE A 86 -7.81 -2.22 5.52
N LEU A 87 -7.68 -2.94 4.41
CA LEU A 87 -8.42 -4.16 4.09
C LEU A 87 -7.51 -5.40 4.11
N ASP A 88 -8.07 -6.55 4.44
CA ASP A 88 -7.40 -7.85 4.41
C ASP A 88 -7.77 -8.66 3.16
N ASN A 89 -6.85 -8.73 2.21
CA ASN A 89 -6.87 -9.71 1.12
C ASN A 89 -5.61 -10.58 1.08
N SER A 90 -4.96 -10.79 2.22
CA SER A 90 -3.74 -11.60 2.34
C SER A 90 -3.89 -13.03 1.79
N ARG A 91 -5.09 -13.61 1.91
CA ARG A 91 -5.39 -15.01 1.56
C ARG A 91 -6.21 -15.17 0.27
N SER A 92 -6.43 -14.10 -0.50
CA SER A 92 -7.29 -14.12 -1.69
C SER A 92 -6.77 -13.16 -2.75
N GLU A 93 -6.77 -13.57 -4.03
CA GLU A 93 -6.47 -12.64 -5.14
C GLU A 93 -7.54 -11.56 -5.30
N ASP A 94 -8.80 -11.92 -5.02
CA ASP A 94 -9.93 -11.00 -5.01
C ASP A 94 -10.15 -10.38 -3.63
N LEU A 95 -10.88 -9.26 -3.57
CA LEU A 95 -11.38 -8.71 -2.31
C LEU A 95 -12.60 -9.52 -1.83
N PRO A 96 -12.54 -10.16 -0.64
CA PRO A 96 -13.68 -10.90 -0.10
C PRO A 96 -14.91 -10.01 0.10
N ALA A 97 -16.12 -10.60 -0.02
CA ALA A 97 -17.37 -9.86 0.19
C ALA A 97 -17.48 -9.20 1.58
N ALA A 98 -16.89 -9.83 2.61
CA ALA A 98 -16.83 -9.26 3.94
C ALA A 98 -15.99 -7.98 4.01
N GLU A 99 -14.89 -7.90 3.25
CA GLU A 99 -14.06 -6.68 3.17
C GLU A 99 -14.78 -5.56 2.43
N LEU A 100 -15.55 -5.88 1.38
CA LEU A 100 -16.38 -4.89 0.69
C LEU A 100 -17.49 -4.34 1.60
N ALA A 101 -18.13 -5.20 2.40
CA ALA A 101 -19.15 -4.78 3.36
C ALA A 101 -18.55 -3.93 4.49
N PHE A 102 -17.37 -4.31 4.99
CA PHE A 102 -16.61 -3.50 5.95
C PHE A 102 -16.28 -2.13 5.34
N LEU A 103 -15.73 -2.09 4.13
CA LEU A 103 -15.40 -0.85 3.43
C LEU A 103 -16.62 0.06 3.24
N GLU A 104 -17.77 -0.45 2.82
CA GLU A 104 -18.97 0.37 2.67
C GLU A 104 -19.42 0.98 4.01
N THR A 105 -19.40 0.18 5.08
CA THR A 105 -19.76 0.63 6.44
C THR A 105 -18.82 1.72 6.94
N ASP A 106 -17.51 1.51 6.75
CA ASP A 106 -16.44 2.42 7.14
C ASP A 106 -16.54 3.74 6.39
N LEU A 107 -16.62 3.70 5.05
CA LEU A 107 -16.74 4.89 4.22
C LEU A 107 -18.03 5.68 4.49
N GLN A 108 -19.13 5.00 4.81
CA GLN A 108 -20.39 5.64 5.21
C GLN A 108 -20.23 6.39 6.54
N ALA A 109 -19.54 5.81 7.52
CA ALA A 109 -19.26 6.43 8.82
C ALA A 109 -18.32 7.65 8.69
N HIS A 110 -17.37 7.59 7.77
CA HIS A 110 -16.35 8.64 7.55
C HIS A 110 -16.64 9.53 6.33
N LYS A 111 -17.90 9.61 5.88
CA LYS A 111 -18.31 10.37 4.68
C LYS A 111 -17.86 11.85 4.69
N ALA A 112 -17.75 12.44 5.89
CA ALA A 112 -17.36 13.84 6.07
C ALA A 112 -15.87 14.11 5.81
N GLN A 113 -15.01 13.08 5.81
CA GLN A 113 -13.60 13.25 5.53
C GLN A 113 -13.38 13.58 4.04
N PRO A 114 -12.74 14.70 3.70
CA PRO A 114 -12.61 15.15 2.31
C PRO A 114 -11.65 14.30 1.48
N VAL A 115 -10.66 13.65 2.11
CA VAL A 115 -9.71 12.77 1.41
C VAL A 115 -9.83 11.37 1.98
N LYS A 116 -9.93 10.36 1.12
CA LYS A 116 -10.03 8.96 1.55
C LYS A 116 -9.06 8.07 0.76
N PHE A 117 -8.35 7.23 1.50
CA PHE A 117 -7.40 6.25 1.01
C PHE A 117 -7.87 4.85 1.39
N VAL A 118 -7.76 3.90 0.46
CA VAL A 118 -8.01 2.48 0.70
C VAL A 118 -6.73 1.70 0.40
N PHE A 119 -6.35 0.81 1.31
CA PHE A 119 -5.19 -0.05 1.14
C PHE A 119 -5.58 -1.51 1.21
N SER A 120 -4.99 -2.30 0.32
CA SER A 120 -5.06 -3.76 0.32
C SER A 120 -3.75 -4.29 -0.23
N HIS A 121 -3.26 -5.42 0.26
CA HIS A 121 -1.94 -5.88 -0.17
C HIS A 121 -1.94 -6.29 -1.65
N ARG A 122 -2.89 -7.14 -2.04
CA ARG A 122 -2.99 -7.60 -3.43
C ARG A 122 -3.79 -6.60 -4.26
N PRO A 123 -3.34 -6.23 -5.48
CA PRO A 123 -4.04 -5.29 -6.33
C PRO A 123 -5.20 -5.98 -7.06
N SER A 124 -6.25 -6.40 -6.34
CA SER A 124 -7.42 -7.11 -6.90
C SER A 124 -8.15 -6.30 -7.98
N TRP A 125 -7.95 -4.98 -7.98
CA TRP A 125 -8.48 -4.03 -8.96
C TRP A 125 -7.70 -4.00 -10.29
N LEU A 126 -6.52 -4.63 -10.37
CA LEU A 126 -5.57 -4.41 -11.45
C LEU A 126 -6.15 -4.74 -12.83
N ILE A 127 -6.73 -5.93 -12.98
CA ILE A 127 -7.27 -6.39 -14.26
C ILE A 127 -8.40 -5.46 -14.71
N ASP A 128 -9.37 -5.20 -13.84
CA ASP A 128 -10.50 -4.33 -14.14
C ASP A 128 -10.07 -2.91 -14.49
N ALA A 129 -9.17 -2.31 -13.71
CA ALA A 129 -8.67 -0.96 -13.95
C ALA A 129 -7.85 -0.86 -15.25
N VAL A 130 -7.06 -1.89 -15.59
CA VAL A 130 -6.35 -1.98 -16.87
C VAL A 130 -7.33 -2.03 -18.05
N PHE A 131 -8.42 -2.77 -17.94
CA PHE A 131 -9.44 -2.83 -19.00
C PHE A 131 -10.48 -1.70 -18.92
N ALA A 132 -10.31 -0.74 -18.00
CA ALA A 132 -11.26 0.34 -17.74
C ALA A 132 -12.69 -0.17 -17.44
N ASN A 133 -12.80 -1.39 -16.89
CA ASN A 133 -14.04 -1.92 -16.36
C ASN A 133 -14.40 -1.08 -15.12
N ARG A 134 -15.58 -0.47 -15.12
CA ARG A 134 -16.04 0.39 -14.02
C ARG A 134 -16.96 -0.34 -13.08
N GLN A 135 -17.41 -1.53 -13.44
CA GLN A 135 -18.50 -2.23 -12.78
C GLN A 135 -18.04 -3.05 -11.57
N PHE A 136 -16.73 -3.13 -11.30
CA PHE A 136 -16.24 -3.92 -10.17
C PHE A 136 -16.57 -3.27 -8.81
N PRO A 137 -16.91 -4.06 -7.78
CA PRO A 137 -17.48 -3.54 -6.53
C PRO A 137 -16.66 -2.47 -5.82
N LEU A 138 -15.33 -2.66 -5.75
CA LEU A 138 -14.44 -1.69 -5.11
C LEU A 138 -14.51 -0.31 -5.78
N HIS A 139 -14.55 -0.24 -7.10
CA HIS A 139 -14.65 1.03 -7.82
C HIS A 139 -15.99 1.71 -7.60
N GLN A 140 -17.09 0.93 -7.59
CA GLN A 140 -18.41 1.45 -7.32
C GLN A 140 -18.49 2.10 -5.92
N LEU A 141 -17.91 1.46 -4.90
CA LEU A 141 -17.78 2.04 -3.56
C LEU A 141 -16.88 3.28 -3.58
N ALA A 142 -15.73 3.22 -4.25
CA ALA A 142 -14.80 4.34 -4.35
C ALA A 142 -15.48 5.59 -4.92
N LYS A 143 -16.24 5.44 -6.02
CA LYS A 143 -16.98 6.54 -6.65
C LYS A 143 -18.12 7.04 -5.77
N ARG A 144 -18.88 6.15 -5.15
CA ARG A 144 -20.03 6.50 -4.30
C ARG A 144 -19.62 7.32 -3.08
N TYR A 145 -18.46 7.02 -2.49
CA TYR A 145 -18.01 7.59 -1.22
C TYR A 145 -16.84 8.59 -1.34
N GLY A 146 -16.36 8.83 -2.56
CA GLY A 146 -15.28 9.78 -2.83
C GLY A 146 -13.91 9.28 -2.37
N VAL A 147 -13.61 7.99 -2.54
CA VAL A 147 -12.24 7.48 -2.40
C VAL A 147 -11.41 7.99 -3.56
N ARG A 148 -10.27 8.61 -3.25
CA ARG A 148 -9.38 9.19 -4.26
C ARG A 148 -8.17 8.32 -4.56
N TYR A 149 -7.75 7.50 -3.59
CA TYR A 149 -6.53 6.69 -3.69
C TYR A 149 -6.79 5.25 -3.25
N VAL A 150 -6.45 4.29 -4.11
CA VAL A 150 -6.46 2.86 -3.80
C VAL A 150 -5.03 2.35 -4.01
N ILE A 151 -4.38 1.90 -2.94
CA ILE A 151 -2.93 1.64 -2.93
C ILE A 151 -2.68 0.18 -2.53
N ALA A 152 -1.83 -0.50 -3.29
CA ALA A 152 -1.47 -1.89 -3.08
C ALA A 152 0.03 -2.17 -3.23
N GLY A 153 0.46 -3.30 -2.70
CA GLY A 153 1.82 -3.84 -2.82
C GLY A 153 1.85 -5.06 -3.74
N HIS A 154 2.37 -6.18 -3.21
CA HIS A 154 2.39 -7.54 -3.77
C HIS A 154 3.21 -7.77 -5.05
N VAL A 155 2.99 -6.97 -6.10
CA VAL A 155 3.59 -7.21 -7.42
C VAL A 155 5.01 -6.65 -7.54
N HIS A 156 5.45 -5.83 -6.58
CA HIS A 156 6.78 -5.19 -6.52
C HIS A 156 7.07 -4.30 -7.74
N LEU A 157 6.02 -3.69 -8.29
CA LEU A 157 6.04 -2.96 -9.54
C LEU A 157 5.32 -1.63 -9.37
N MET A 158 6.00 -0.54 -9.70
CA MET A 158 5.36 0.76 -9.76
C MET A 158 4.37 0.80 -10.94
N LEU A 159 3.08 0.85 -10.62
CA LEU A 159 2.00 1.00 -11.59
C LEU A 159 1.07 2.12 -11.18
N HIS A 160 0.61 2.88 -12.16
CA HIS A 160 -0.40 3.90 -11.95
C HIS A 160 -1.51 3.77 -13.00
N ILE A 161 -2.75 3.83 -12.52
CA ILE A 161 -3.96 3.88 -13.32
C ILE A 161 -4.89 4.91 -12.71
N ASP A 162 -5.31 5.90 -13.49
CA ASP A 162 -6.48 6.71 -13.17
C ASP A 162 -7.72 6.08 -13.80
N LEU A 163 -8.75 5.88 -13.00
CA LEU A 163 -10.07 5.47 -13.47
C LEU A 163 -11.12 6.39 -12.85
N ASP A 164 -11.73 7.23 -13.68
CA ASP A 164 -12.76 8.19 -13.29
C ASP A 164 -12.35 9.08 -12.10
N GLY A 165 -11.08 9.51 -12.03
CA GLY A 165 -10.52 10.34 -10.96
C GLY A 165 -10.16 9.58 -9.68
N VAL A 166 -10.23 8.24 -9.69
CA VAL A 166 -9.69 7.38 -8.64
C VAL A 166 -8.30 6.93 -9.07
N THR A 167 -7.29 7.27 -8.28
CA THR A 167 -5.89 6.88 -8.50
C THR A 167 -5.65 5.51 -7.89
N TYR A 168 -5.39 4.52 -8.75
CA TYR A 168 -4.96 3.18 -8.36
C TYR A 168 -3.44 3.07 -8.49
N LEU A 169 -2.78 2.67 -7.40
CA LEU A 169 -1.33 2.53 -7.33
C LEU A 169 -0.95 1.12 -6.88
N SER A 170 -0.05 0.50 -7.62
CA SER A 170 0.87 -0.48 -7.02
C SER A 170 2.20 0.21 -6.77
N VAL A 171 2.70 0.14 -5.54
CA VAL A 171 3.93 0.83 -5.13
C VAL A 171 5.17 -0.06 -5.35
N PRO A 172 6.36 0.53 -5.57
CA PRO A 172 7.60 -0.24 -5.74
C PRO A 172 7.95 -1.04 -4.49
N SER A 173 8.88 -1.98 -4.64
CA SER A 173 9.38 -2.78 -3.51
C SER A 173 10.13 -1.91 -2.50
N SER A 174 9.93 -2.16 -1.21
CA SER A 174 10.70 -1.54 -0.13
C SER A 174 11.94 -2.36 0.28
N GLY A 175 12.18 -3.51 -0.37
CA GLY A 175 13.29 -4.42 -0.08
C GLY A 175 13.09 -5.87 -0.54
N GLY A 176 11.84 -6.31 -0.76
CA GLY A 176 11.52 -7.62 -1.31
C GLY A 176 11.98 -7.80 -2.76
N HIS A 177 12.23 -9.04 -3.19
CA HIS A 177 12.86 -9.35 -4.47
C HIS A 177 12.20 -8.66 -5.68
N LEU A 178 12.98 -7.93 -6.50
CA LEU A 178 12.50 -7.37 -7.77
C LEU A 178 12.35 -8.48 -8.81
N ARG A 179 11.18 -8.55 -9.44
CA ARG A 179 10.89 -9.53 -10.50
C ARG A 179 11.27 -8.97 -11.88
N ASN A 180 11.21 -9.82 -12.89
CA ASN A 180 11.29 -9.44 -14.31
C ASN A 180 12.53 -8.62 -14.67
N SER A 181 12.36 -7.45 -15.30
CA SER A 181 13.46 -6.71 -15.95
C SER A 181 14.42 -6.03 -14.95
N LYS A 182 13.97 -5.78 -13.71
CA LYS A 182 14.73 -5.07 -12.67
C LYS A 182 15.20 -3.67 -13.11
N LYS A 183 14.51 -3.10 -14.10
CA LYS A 183 14.78 -1.78 -14.65
C LYS A 183 13.79 -0.78 -14.09
N TYR A 184 14.30 0.40 -13.75
CA TYR A 184 13.48 1.49 -13.25
C TYR A 184 12.44 1.95 -14.28
N GLU A 185 12.81 2.02 -15.55
CA GLU A 185 11.96 2.53 -16.63
C GLU A 185 10.73 1.62 -16.86
N ASP A 186 10.84 0.36 -16.42
CA ASP A 186 9.77 -0.63 -16.46
C ASP A 186 9.00 -0.70 -15.12
N GLY A 187 9.36 0.12 -14.12
CA GLY A 187 8.75 0.19 -12.79
C GLY A 187 9.32 -0.78 -11.74
N TRP A 188 10.39 -1.50 -12.05
CA TRP A 188 11.04 -2.46 -11.15
C TRP A 188 12.24 -1.82 -10.45
N PHE A 189 12.00 -1.22 -9.29
CA PHE A 189 13.05 -0.60 -8.47
C PHE A 189 12.68 -0.66 -6.99
N PHE A 190 13.66 -0.41 -6.12
CA PHE A 190 13.41 -0.23 -4.70
C PHE A 190 13.08 1.20 -4.39
N GLY A 191 12.04 1.46 -3.60
CA GLY A 191 11.63 2.81 -3.28
C GLY A 191 10.63 2.92 -2.13
N GLU A 192 10.18 4.15 -1.94
CA GLU A 192 9.09 4.52 -1.04
C GLU A 192 8.16 5.52 -1.72
N THR A 193 6.95 5.63 -1.17
CA THR A 193 5.95 6.60 -1.63
C THR A 193 5.65 7.57 -0.48
N THR A 194 5.82 8.86 -0.72
CA THR A 194 5.48 9.92 0.26
C THR A 194 4.16 10.58 -0.14
N VAL A 195 3.30 10.82 0.84
CA VAL A 195 2.01 11.49 0.66
C VAL A 195 1.94 12.71 1.57
N ASP A 196 1.67 13.88 1.00
CA ASP A 196 1.44 15.14 1.71
C ASP A 196 -0.01 15.57 1.49
N VAL A 197 -0.81 15.65 2.55
CA VAL A 197 -2.23 16.02 2.48
C VAL A 197 -2.43 17.45 2.96
N ARG A 198 -3.04 18.31 2.12
CA ARG A 198 -3.37 19.70 2.43
C ARG A 198 -4.81 20.00 2.06
N GLY A 199 -5.65 20.18 3.07
CA GLY A 199 -7.07 20.41 2.85
C GLY A 199 -7.73 19.21 2.16
N GLN A 200 -8.15 19.39 0.91
CA GLN A 200 -8.82 18.36 0.10
C GLN A 200 -7.89 17.71 -0.94
N ASP A 201 -6.63 18.13 -0.99
CA ASP A 201 -5.65 17.65 -1.94
C ASP A 201 -4.58 16.79 -1.26
N ALA A 202 -4.05 15.83 -2.02
CA ALA A 202 -2.89 15.07 -1.60
C ALA A 202 -1.86 15.03 -2.73
N GLY A 203 -0.62 15.44 -2.43
CA GLY A 203 0.53 15.28 -3.31
C GLY A 203 1.19 13.93 -3.06
N ILE A 204 1.47 13.19 -4.14
CA ILE A 204 2.15 11.88 -4.06
C ILE A 204 3.48 11.97 -4.80
N GLN A 205 4.54 11.49 -4.17
CA GLN A 205 5.84 11.31 -4.80
C GLN A 205 6.31 9.87 -4.63
N ILE A 206 6.85 9.31 -5.71
CA ILE A 206 7.45 7.98 -5.76
C ILE A 206 8.95 8.18 -5.84
N ARG A 207 9.65 7.67 -4.83
CA ARG A 207 11.07 7.92 -4.58
C ARG A 207 11.82 6.61 -4.67
N GLU A 208 12.71 6.52 -5.65
CA GLU A 208 13.68 5.45 -5.71
C GLU A 208 14.67 5.58 -4.54
N LEU A 209 15.11 4.45 -3.98
CA LEU A 209 16.20 4.45 -3.02
C LEU A 209 17.47 5.06 -3.63
N LYS A 210 18.28 5.66 -2.76
CA LYS A 210 19.60 6.20 -3.11
C LYS A 210 20.64 5.09 -3.34
N PRO A 211 21.85 5.43 -3.84
CA PRO A 211 22.93 4.45 -3.96
C PRO A 211 23.21 3.71 -2.63
N PRO A 212 23.54 2.41 -2.66
CA PRO A 212 23.86 1.61 -3.86
C PRO A 212 22.63 0.92 -4.51
N LEU A 213 21.42 1.06 -3.95
CA LEU A 213 20.23 0.31 -4.37
C LEU A 213 19.42 0.99 -5.47
N GLY A 214 19.69 2.27 -5.74
CA GLY A 214 19.07 3.03 -6.81
C GLY A 214 19.81 4.35 -7.06
N LYS A 215 19.19 5.26 -7.80
CA LYS A 215 19.75 6.57 -8.15
C LYS A 215 19.09 7.75 -7.43
N GLY A 216 18.14 7.49 -6.52
CA GLY A 216 17.43 8.56 -5.81
C GLY A 216 16.49 9.38 -6.69
N ARG A 217 15.98 8.81 -7.80
CA ARG A 217 15.03 9.48 -8.69
C ARG A 217 13.69 9.72 -7.99
N VAL A 218 13.05 10.84 -8.30
CA VAL A 218 11.73 11.20 -7.76
C VAL A 218 10.79 11.45 -8.92
N THR A 219 9.61 10.83 -8.85
CA THR A 219 8.53 10.93 -9.84
C THR A 219 7.20 11.14 -9.12
N THR A 220 6.18 11.47 -9.88
CA THR A 220 4.77 11.54 -9.46
C THR A 220 3.99 10.40 -10.11
N PRO A 221 2.79 10.03 -9.63
CA PRO A 221 1.96 9.02 -10.28
C PRO A 221 1.80 9.25 -11.79
N GLN A 222 1.66 10.49 -12.22
CA GLN A 222 1.44 10.85 -13.64
C GLN A 222 2.61 10.51 -14.55
N ASP A 223 3.82 10.31 -14.00
CA ASP A 223 4.99 9.85 -14.75
C ASP A 223 4.92 8.34 -15.06
N TRP A 224 3.98 7.62 -14.45
CA TRP A 224 3.81 6.16 -14.58
C TRP A 224 2.49 5.81 -15.26
N GLY A 225 2.51 4.71 -16.00
CA GLY A 225 1.33 4.10 -16.59
C GLY A 225 1.25 2.60 -16.30
N ARG A 226 0.44 1.91 -17.11
CA ARG A 226 0.20 0.45 -16.99
C ARG A 226 1.39 -0.43 -17.38
N VAL A 227 2.40 0.15 -18.04
CA VAL A 227 3.55 -0.56 -18.63
C VAL A 227 4.91 0.04 -18.21
N GLY A 228 4.95 0.71 -17.05
CA GLY A 228 6.14 1.38 -16.54
C GLY A 228 6.12 2.90 -16.78
N LEU A 229 7.31 3.50 -16.84
CA LEU A 229 7.51 4.95 -16.95
C LEU A 229 6.97 5.44 -18.30
N ALA A 230 6.07 6.42 -18.24
CA ALA A 230 5.44 7.02 -19.41
C ALA A 230 6.49 7.69 -20.31
N ALA A 231 6.26 7.64 -21.63
CA ALA A 231 7.23 8.15 -22.60
C ALA A 231 7.56 9.64 -22.43
N ALA A 232 6.64 10.44 -21.89
CA ALA A 232 6.86 11.86 -21.59
C ALA A 232 7.76 12.11 -20.36
N ALA A 233 8.02 11.07 -19.56
CA ALA A 233 8.86 11.11 -18.37
C ALA A 233 10.21 10.38 -18.55
N ARG A 234 10.49 9.85 -19.76
CA ARG A 234 11.77 9.24 -20.16
C ARG A 234 12.72 10.29 -20.72
#